data_AF-G5A7I7-F1
#
_entry.id   AF-G5A7I7-F1
#
_cell.length_a   1.000
_cell.length_b   1.000
_cell.length_c   1.000
_cell.angle_alpha   90.00
_cell.angle_beta   90.00
_cell.angle_gamma   90.00
#
_symmetry.space_group_name_H-M   'P 1'
#
loop_
_entity.id
_entity.type
_entity.pdbx_description
1 polymer ?
#
loop_
_entity_poly.entity_id
_entity_poly.type
_entity_poly.pdbx_seq_one_letter_code
_entity_poly.pdbx_strand_id
1 'polypeptide(L)'
;MTPAGPVSFPVTSLKGASSYRIVFKELPQRLRRMPECEGMSRRLHDRIKAVHDAVAAHDEQWKAEYCNVLKRFIRVLRQTPLLERLAGGETIAYTFQEFNSKMDKICVGVGVMDSSATGQWQGAWASDCRAQAALLEKLVRTASPSMLIGEMKGEKKVTKVMVDMYASLEDTASGPLTELKRATLERLRAHLRLETRVITADTLAASGPNSNSILSIFRWYIPQRDVDLADAAPIGAGTYGTVNHGTWRRRDGTTQNVVVKSLYDKGSESEASFLRQLQFWYELPKHRNIIRLFGGSHLAAKPFFVCEEAPAGDIVQFMGDEENRGLLWSLFLQVAEGLKVLHDHRIVHDGLRGSNILMGEKNTPKISDFDCSRIRTISASYSKKTEDAMSSSIRWKPRERMVEATNDDPHYKSDIYSLGMCVIEAMTQDIPFTAEIDDKDVTGMIISGEPYERPAAKMSDEEWGVISRLIAVDMNQRPDINETIALLRSLAPPAA
;
A
#
# COMPACT_ATOMS: atom_id res chain seq x y z
N MET A 1 -16.05 29.27 47.30
CA MET A 1 -16.11 28.91 45.86
C MET A 1 -14.82 28.21 45.50
N THR A 2 -14.85 26.89 45.33
CA THR A 2 -13.75 26.13 44.74
C THR A 2 -13.46 26.70 43.34
N PRO A 3 -12.19 26.86 42.92
CA PRO A 3 -11.89 27.29 41.56
C PRO A 3 -12.59 26.32 40.61
N ALA A 4 -13.30 26.85 39.60
CA ALA A 4 -13.82 26.01 38.52
C ALA A 4 -12.65 25.19 37.99
N GLY A 5 -12.69 23.87 38.18
CA GLY A 5 -11.60 23.01 37.76
C GLY A 5 -11.37 23.15 36.25
N PRO A 6 -10.15 22.90 35.74
CA PRO A 6 -9.83 23.11 34.33
C PRO A 6 -10.85 22.41 33.42
N VAL A 7 -11.30 23.13 32.40
CA VAL A 7 -12.34 22.70 31.45
C VAL A 7 -11.92 21.37 30.84
N SER A 8 -12.80 20.38 30.94
CA SER A 8 -12.55 19.00 30.50
C SER A 8 -13.38 18.71 29.27
N PHE A 9 -12.77 18.20 28.20
CA PHE A 9 -13.50 17.50 27.16
C PHE A 9 -13.09 16.02 27.12
N PRO A 10 -14.02 15.11 26.81
CA PRO A 10 -13.68 13.70 26.70
C PRO A 10 -12.66 13.51 25.58
N VAL A 11 -11.60 12.77 25.87
CA VAL A 11 -10.78 12.19 24.80
C VAL A 11 -11.60 11.03 24.26
N THR A 12 -12.49 11.32 23.30
CA THR A 12 -13.42 10.37 22.65
C THR A 12 -12.74 9.08 22.15
N SER A 13 -11.40 9.10 22.10
CA SER A 13 -10.43 8.12 21.63
C SER A 13 -10.06 6.89 22.45
N LEU A 14 -10.15 7.00 23.78
CA LEU A 14 -9.54 6.03 24.69
C LEU A 14 -10.64 5.16 25.32
N LYS A 15 -10.51 3.83 25.22
CA LYS A 15 -11.44 2.87 25.84
C LYS A 15 -11.74 3.32 27.28
N GLY A 16 -13.01 3.59 27.57
CA GLY A 16 -13.48 3.99 28.90
C GLY A 16 -13.70 5.49 29.12
N ALA A 17 -13.78 6.32 28.07
CA ALA A 17 -14.05 7.76 28.19
C ALA A 17 -13.17 8.44 29.26
N SER A 18 -11.87 8.11 29.25
CA SER A 18 -10.95 8.67 30.23
C SER A 18 -10.91 10.19 30.08
N SER A 19 -11.34 10.92 31.12
CA SER A 19 -11.13 12.36 31.20
C SER A 19 -9.64 12.67 30.97
N TYR A 20 -9.32 13.77 30.29
CA TYR A 20 -7.94 14.25 30.12
C TYR A 20 -7.12 14.21 31.43
N ARG A 21 -7.77 14.40 32.58
CA ARG A 21 -7.15 14.32 33.91
C ARG A 21 -6.51 12.96 34.19
N ILE A 22 -7.14 11.87 33.76
CA ILE A 22 -6.62 10.52 33.95
C ILE A 22 -5.40 10.31 33.04
N VAL A 23 -5.51 10.76 31.78
CA VAL A 23 -4.43 10.63 30.80
C VAL A 23 -3.17 11.34 31.28
N PHE A 24 -3.28 12.60 31.72
CA PHE A 24 -2.14 13.36 32.24
C PHE A 24 -1.59 12.83 33.56
N LYS A 25 -2.42 12.21 34.40
CA LYS A 25 -1.95 11.54 35.62
C LYS A 25 -1.09 10.32 35.30
N GLU A 26 -1.44 9.55 34.28
CA GLU A 26 -0.70 8.36 33.88
C GLU A 26 0.52 8.65 32.99
N LEU A 27 0.49 9.75 32.24
CA LEU A 27 1.48 10.05 31.21
C LEU A 27 2.92 10.09 31.74
N PRO A 28 3.25 10.72 32.90
CA PRO A 28 4.59 10.70 33.46
C PRO A 28 5.15 9.29 33.71
N GLN A 29 4.30 8.33 34.12
CA GLN A 29 4.73 6.94 34.28
C GLN A 29 5.02 6.28 32.92
N ARG A 30 4.25 6.63 31.88
CA ARG A 30 4.44 6.12 30.52
C ARG A 30 5.72 6.66 29.88
N LEU A 31 6.12 7.91 30.17
CA LEU A 31 7.38 8.48 29.65
C LEU A 31 8.61 7.66 30.06
N ARG A 32 8.57 7.03 31.24
CA ARG A 32 9.67 6.18 31.74
C ARG A 32 9.88 4.90 30.92
N ARG A 33 8.94 4.54 30.04
CA ARG A 33 9.03 3.33 29.19
C ARG A 33 9.96 3.52 27.99
N MET A 34 10.27 4.77 27.63
CA MET A 34 11.16 5.12 26.52
C MET A 34 12.18 6.17 26.99
N PRO A 35 13.09 5.81 27.91
CA PRO A 35 14.03 6.75 28.51
C PRO A 35 14.94 7.44 27.47
N GLU A 36 15.19 6.81 26.32
CA GLU A 36 15.98 7.36 25.21
C GLU A 36 15.25 8.53 24.54
N CYS A 37 13.93 8.61 24.68
CA CYS A 37 13.11 9.69 24.13
C CYS A 37 12.68 10.69 25.22
N GLU A 38 13.29 10.68 26.41
CA GLU A 38 12.84 11.46 27.57
C GLU A 38 12.73 12.96 27.27
N GLY A 39 13.74 13.54 26.61
CA GLY A 39 13.74 14.94 26.21
C GLY A 39 12.59 15.28 25.28
N MET A 40 12.48 14.56 24.16
CA MET A 40 11.41 14.74 23.17
C MET A 40 10.02 14.58 23.80
N SER A 41 9.90 13.56 24.65
CA SER A 41 8.65 13.18 25.31
C SER A 41 8.20 14.22 26.33
N ARG A 42 9.13 14.75 27.14
CA ARG A 42 8.84 15.80 28.13
C ARG A 42 8.41 17.09 27.46
N ARG A 43 9.16 17.58 26.46
CA ARG A 43 8.81 18.81 25.74
C ARG A 43 7.46 18.70 25.05
N LEU A 44 7.19 17.60 24.36
CA LEU A 44 5.89 17.39 23.72
C LEU A 44 4.77 17.35 24.77
N HIS A 45 4.97 16.66 25.89
CA HIS A 45 4.02 16.65 26.99
C HIS A 45 3.72 18.05 27.54
N ASP A 46 4.74 18.87 27.75
CA ASP A 46 4.58 20.24 28.26
C ASP A 46 3.80 21.11 27.26
N ARG A 47 4.06 20.96 25.95
CA ARG A 47 3.30 21.63 24.89
C ARG A 47 1.83 21.20 24.86
N ILE A 48 1.57 19.90 24.92
CA ILE A 48 0.21 19.34 24.97
C ILE A 48 -0.53 19.89 26.21
N LYS A 49 0.14 19.96 27.36
CA LYS A 49 -0.42 20.54 28.59
C LYS A 49 -0.76 22.02 28.44
N ALA A 50 0.17 22.80 27.89
CA ALA A 50 0.04 24.26 27.81
C ALA A 50 -1.12 24.70 26.89
N VAL A 51 -1.39 23.96 25.82
CA VAL A 51 -2.45 24.32 24.85
C VAL A 51 -3.84 23.77 25.25
N HIS A 52 -3.91 22.89 26.24
CA HIS A 52 -5.12 22.11 26.52
C HIS A 52 -6.35 22.98 26.78
N ASP A 53 -6.23 23.96 27.68
CA ASP A 53 -7.35 24.83 28.06
C ASP A 53 -7.82 25.71 26.88
N ALA A 54 -6.90 26.13 26.02
CA ALA A 54 -7.22 26.88 24.80
C ALA A 54 -7.99 26.01 23.78
N VAL A 55 -7.55 24.76 23.56
CA VAL A 55 -8.28 23.80 22.70
C VAL A 55 -9.67 23.50 23.27
N ALA A 56 -9.79 23.37 24.60
CA ALA A 56 -11.07 23.12 25.25
C ALA A 56 -12.11 24.23 25.00
N ALA A 57 -11.65 25.46 24.82
CA ALA A 57 -12.46 26.64 24.54
C ALA A 57 -12.78 26.86 23.03
N HIS A 58 -12.18 26.07 22.13
CA HIS A 58 -12.37 26.19 20.68
C HIS A 58 -13.39 25.16 20.14
N ASP A 59 -13.59 25.18 18.81
CA ASP A 59 -14.48 24.26 18.09
C ASP A 59 -14.06 22.77 18.18
N GLU A 60 -14.93 21.90 17.67
CA GLU A 60 -14.69 20.45 17.66
C GLU A 60 -13.57 20.02 16.71
N GLN A 61 -13.21 20.84 15.71
CA GLN A 61 -12.13 20.52 14.78
C GLN A 61 -10.80 20.47 15.54
N TRP A 62 -10.46 21.51 16.31
CA TRP A 62 -9.21 21.55 17.06
C TRP A 62 -9.15 20.49 18.17
N LYS A 63 -10.28 20.19 18.80
CA LYS A 63 -10.38 19.09 19.78
C LYS A 63 -10.09 17.74 19.12
N ALA A 64 -10.58 17.50 17.91
CA ALA A 64 -10.33 16.27 17.16
C ALA A 64 -8.84 16.11 16.78
N GLU A 65 -8.22 17.16 16.25
CA GLU A 65 -6.79 17.17 15.91
C GLU A 65 -5.89 16.95 17.13
N TYR A 66 -6.15 17.66 18.22
CA TYR A 66 -5.46 17.50 19.49
C TYR A 66 -5.60 16.07 20.04
N CYS A 67 -6.82 15.52 20.00
CA CYS A 67 -7.06 14.14 20.41
C CYS A 67 -6.30 13.14 19.53
N ASN A 68 -6.17 13.38 18.23
CA ASN A 68 -5.40 12.52 17.33
C ASN A 68 -3.91 12.47 17.74
N VAL A 69 -3.29 13.64 17.96
CA VAL A 69 -1.90 13.74 18.43
C VAL A 69 -1.72 13.00 19.76
N LEU A 70 -2.59 13.25 20.74
CA LEU A 70 -2.51 12.62 22.06
C LEU A 70 -2.64 11.10 21.99
N LYS A 71 -3.58 10.58 21.19
CA LYS A 71 -3.77 9.13 21.00
C LYS A 71 -2.52 8.49 20.40
N ARG A 72 -1.94 9.09 19.35
CA ARG A 72 -0.72 8.58 18.71
C ARG A 72 0.48 8.67 19.65
N PHE A 73 0.61 9.75 20.42
CA PHE A 73 1.67 9.90 21.41
C PHE A 73 1.60 8.81 22.50
N ILE A 74 0.41 8.54 23.05
CA ILE A 74 0.21 7.46 24.04
C ILE A 74 0.53 6.09 23.44
N ARG A 75 0.27 5.88 22.14
CA ARG A 75 0.59 4.63 21.43
C ARG A 75 2.10 4.44 21.30
N VAL A 76 2.86 5.50 21.02
CA VAL A 76 4.33 5.46 20.99
C VAL A 76 4.89 5.08 22.35
N LEU A 77 4.36 5.65 23.45
CA LEU A 77 4.78 5.36 24.83
C LEU A 77 4.30 4.01 25.40
N ARG A 78 3.92 3.05 24.55
CA ARG A 78 3.64 1.68 24.99
C ARG A 78 4.95 0.98 25.32
N GLN A 79 4.88 0.03 26.25
CA GLN A 79 6.03 -0.80 26.56
C GLN A 79 6.39 -1.63 25.32
N THR A 80 7.60 -1.42 24.81
CA THR A 80 8.12 -2.05 23.60
C THR A 80 9.50 -2.65 23.92
N PRO A 81 9.78 -3.89 23.49
CA PRO A 81 11.09 -4.51 23.67
C PRO A 81 12.22 -3.64 23.13
N LEU A 82 13.40 -3.73 23.74
CA LEU A 82 14.55 -2.90 23.37
C LEU A 82 14.93 -3.05 21.88
N LEU A 83 14.85 -4.26 21.31
CA LEU A 83 15.10 -4.49 19.89
C LEU A 83 14.08 -3.77 18.98
N GLU A 84 12.79 -3.77 19.34
CA GLU A 84 11.76 -3.06 18.56
C GLU A 84 11.95 -1.54 18.59
N ARG A 85 12.47 -1.01 19.69
CA ARG A 85 12.81 0.41 19.86
C ARG A 85 14.04 0.79 19.04
N LEU A 86 15.08 -0.04 19.05
CA LEU A 86 16.25 0.15 18.19
C LEU A 86 15.86 0.14 16.70
N ALA A 87 15.07 -0.85 16.28
CA ALA A 87 14.70 -1.01 14.88
C ALA A 87 13.93 0.19 14.31
N GLY A 88 13.12 0.87 15.12
CA GLY A 88 12.37 2.05 14.69
C GLY A 88 12.84 3.36 15.31
N GLY A 89 14.08 3.46 15.78
CA GLY A 89 14.56 4.66 16.49
C GLY A 89 14.35 5.95 15.70
N GLU A 90 14.67 5.94 14.41
CA GLU A 90 14.49 7.05 13.48
C GLU A 90 13.00 7.33 13.23
N THR A 91 12.20 6.31 12.95
CA THR A 91 10.74 6.44 12.79
C THR A 91 10.09 7.05 14.02
N ILE A 92 10.53 6.65 15.23
CA ILE A 92 10.06 7.22 16.50
C ILE A 92 10.44 8.70 16.58
N ALA A 93 11.69 9.06 16.27
CA ALA A 93 12.12 10.45 16.26
C ALA A 93 11.25 11.27 15.27
N TYR A 94 11.12 10.83 14.02
CA TYR A 94 10.31 11.53 13.01
C TYR A 94 8.83 11.62 13.41
N THR A 95 8.32 10.66 14.18
CA THR A 95 6.97 10.73 14.75
C THR A 95 6.87 11.87 15.79
N PHE A 96 7.88 12.07 16.64
CA PHE A 96 7.96 13.24 17.52
C PHE A 96 8.06 14.55 16.74
N GLN A 97 8.81 14.57 15.64
CA GLN A 97 8.87 15.72 14.74
C GLN A 97 7.47 16.08 14.22
N GLU A 98 6.74 15.07 13.72
CA GLU A 98 5.39 15.22 13.21
C GLU A 98 4.41 15.72 14.29
N PHE A 99 4.48 15.16 15.51
CA PHE A 99 3.68 15.65 16.63
C PHE A 99 3.96 17.11 16.93
N ASN A 100 5.22 17.52 16.95
CA ASN A 100 5.58 18.91 17.21
C ASN A 100 5.08 19.84 16.11
N SER A 101 5.15 19.45 14.83
CA SER A 101 4.58 20.23 13.72
C SER A 101 3.05 20.31 13.79
N LYS A 102 2.36 19.23 14.18
CA LYS A 102 0.90 19.25 14.41
C LYS A 102 0.52 20.13 15.59
N MET A 103 1.29 20.09 16.67
CA MET A 103 1.10 20.98 17.81
C MET A 103 1.35 22.43 17.45
N ASP A 104 2.29 22.75 16.54
CA ASP A 104 2.46 24.12 16.04
C ASP A 104 1.19 24.60 15.34
N LYS A 105 0.62 23.78 14.44
CA LYS A 105 -0.65 24.09 13.75
C LYS A 105 -1.80 24.32 14.73
N ILE A 106 -1.96 23.43 15.71
CA ILE A 106 -3.00 23.57 16.74
C ILE A 106 -2.79 24.86 17.54
N CYS A 107 -1.56 25.14 17.99
CA CYS A 107 -1.25 26.33 18.78
C CYS A 107 -1.54 27.63 18.02
N VAL A 108 -1.22 27.69 16.72
CA VAL A 108 -1.57 28.84 15.85
C VAL A 108 -3.09 28.91 15.68
N GLY A 109 -3.73 27.78 15.37
CA GLY A 109 -5.17 27.70 15.12
C GLY A 109 -6.04 28.14 16.29
N VAL A 110 -5.61 27.88 17.52
CA VAL A 110 -6.31 28.29 18.75
C VAL A 110 -5.81 29.61 19.34
N GLY A 111 -4.92 30.32 18.62
CA GLY A 111 -4.46 31.67 18.99
C GLY A 111 -3.50 31.77 20.18
N VAL A 112 -2.86 30.67 20.61
CA VAL A 112 -1.88 30.70 21.71
C VAL A 112 -0.44 30.95 21.23
N MET A 113 -0.21 30.91 19.92
CA MET A 113 1.10 31.07 19.31
C MET A 113 0.99 31.83 17.99
N ASP A 114 1.93 32.74 17.75
CA ASP A 114 2.04 33.42 16.46
C ASP A 114 2.64 32.48 15.38
N SER A 115 2.24 32.67 14.12
CA SER A 115 2.75 31.88 13.00
C SER A 115 4.27 31.96 12.83
N SER A 116 4.90 33.08 13.20
CA SER A 116 6.36 33.27 13.19
C SER A 116 7.09 32.48 14.28
N ALA A 117 6.39 32.01 15.31
CA ALA A 117 6.95 31.21 16.40
C ALA A 117 6.88 29.69 16.13
N THR A 118 6.39 29.28 14.96
CA THR A 118 6.40 27.87 14.53
C THR A 118 7.83 27.33 14.41
N GLY A 119 8.03 26.03 14.63
CA GLY A 119 9.34 25.41 14.45
C GLY A 119 10.37 25.63 15.57
N GLN A 120 10.07 26.36 16.64
CA GLN A 120 11.01 26.57 17.77
C GLN A 120 11.58 25.27 18.35
N TRP A 121 10.80 24.19 18.34
CA TRP A 121 11.22 22.86 18.78
C TRP A 121 12.38 22.28 17.97
N GLN A 122 12.60 22.75 16.73
CA GLN A 122 13.67 22.29 15.84
C GLN A 122 15.06 22.59 16.42
N GLY A 123 15.20 23.63 17.26
CA GLY A 123 16.48 23.95 17.90
C GLY A 123 17.00 22.84 18.82
N ALA A 124 16.11 22.06 19.44
CA ALA A 124 16.48 20.93 20.31
C ALA A 124 16.63 19.60 19.55
N TRP A 125 16.10 19.52 18.33
CA TRP A 125 15.95 18.28 17.56
C TRP A 125 17.24 17.47 17.43
N ALA A 126 18.31 18.10 16.94
CA ALA A 126 19.58 17.41 16.73
C ALA A 126 20.18 16.89 18.04
N SER A 127 20.01 17.62 19.14
CA SER A 127 20.46 17.18 20.47
C SER A 127 19.67 15.99 20.97
N ASP A 128 18.37 15.97 20.71
CA ASP A 128 17.49 14.88 21.12
C ASP A 128 17.78 13.59 20.36
N CYS A 129 17.97 13.67 19.05
CA CYS A 129 18.35 12.51 18.24
C CYS A 129 19.68 11.92 18.71
N ARG A 130 20.66 12.77 19.08
CA ARG A 130 21.93 12.31 19.67
C ARG A 130 21.74 11.64 21.03
N ALA A 131 20.92 12.22 21.91
CA ALA A 131 20.63 11.66 23.22
C ALA A 131 19.91 10.30 23.12
N GLN A 132 18.96 10.20 22.18
CA GLN A 132 18.26 8.95 21.88
C GLN A 132 19.23 7.86 21.41
N ALA A 133 20.08 8.19 20.43
CA ALA A 133 21.05 7.25 19.90
C ALA A 133 22.05 6.79 20.98
N ALA A 134 22.58 7.71 21.77
CA ALA A 134 23.54 7.41 22.83
C ALA A 134 22.95 6.48 23.91
N LEU A 135 21.70 6.71 24.32
CA LEU A 135 21.08 5.85 25.33
C LEU A 135 20.69 4.48 24.76
N LEU A 136 20.18 4.42 23.53
CA LEU A 136 19.95 3.13 22.85
C LEU A 136 21.25 2.34 22.73
N GLU A 137 22.34 2.98 22.35
CA GLU A 137 23.66 2.34 22.27
C GLU A 137 24.08 1.75 23.62
N LYS A 138 24.01 2.54 24.70
CA LYS A 138 24.31 2.06 26.04
C LYS A 138 23.48 0.84 26.41
N LEU A 139 22.16 0.92 26.27
CA LEU A 139 21.24 -0.16 26.63
C LEU A 139 21.50 -1.44 25.82
N VAL A 140 21.60 -1.32 24.49
CA VAL A 140 21.74 -2.46 23.57
C VAL A 140 23.11 -3.14 23.69
N ARG A 141 24.19 -2.37 23.92
CA ARG A 141 25.52 -2.94 24.10
C ARG A 141 25.66 -3.70 25.42
N THR A 142 24.97 -3.25 26.48
CA THR A 142 24.98 -3.94 27.79
C THR A 142 24.12 -5.20 27.83
N ALA A 143 23.09 -5.29 26.98
CA ALA A 143 22.23 -6.46 26.91
C ALA A 143 22.88 -7.60 26.11
N SER A 144 22.85 -8.84 26.60
CA SER A 144 23.29 -10.01 25.83
C SER A 144 22.27 -10.35 24.73
N PRO A 145 22.66 -11.07 23.66
CA PRO A 145 21.70 -11.53 22.65
C PRO A 145 20.50 -12.28 23.25
N SER A 146 20.72 -13.15 24.23
CA SER A 146 19.66 -13.91 24.90
C SER A 146 18.72 -13.01 25.71
N MET A 147 19.21 -11.93 26.33
CA MET A 147 18.34 -10.94 26.99
C MET A 147 17.48 -10.19 25.97
N LEU A 148 18.09 -9.74 24.87
CA LEU A 148 17.39 -9.03 23.79
C LEU A 148 16.31 -9.88 23.14
N ILE A 149 16.59 -11.16 22.89
CA ILE A 149 15.64 -12.14 22.36
C ILE A 149 14.59 -12.49 23.41
N GLY A 150 14.97 -12.65 24.67
CA GLY A 150 14.06 -13.01 25.77
C GLY A 150 12.97 -11.98 26.05
N GLU A 151 13.20 -10.69 25.75
CA GLU A 151 12.15 -9.66 25.79
C GLU A 151 11.08 -9.85 24.69
N MET A 152 11.42 -10.58 23.62
CA MET A 152 10.56 -10.78 22.47
C MET A 152 9.62 -11.98 22.69
N LYS A 153 8.35 -11.83 22.29
CA LYS A 153 7.33 -12.91 22.40
C LYS A 153 7.41 -13.90 21.23
N GLY A 154 8.55 -14.60 21.10
CA GLY A 154 8.76 -15.68 20.14
C GLY A 154 9.57 -15.32 18.89
N GLU A 155 10.06 -16.35 18.20
CA GLU A 155 11.00 -16.25 17.08
C GLU A 155 10.48 -15.39 15.92
N LYS A 156 9.19 -15.51 15.55
CA LYS A 156 8.59 -14.70 14.47
C LYS A 156 8.77 -13.20 14.70
N LYS A 157 8.70 -12.73 15.96
CA LYS A 157 8.92 -11.31 16.28
C LYS A 157 10.40 -10.93 16.22
N VAL A 158 11.29 -11.82 16.64
CA VAL A 158 12.74 -11.62 16.52
C VAL A 158 13.10 -11.48 15.04
N THR A 159 12.65 -12.41 14.20
CA THR A 159 12.83 -12.37 12.74
C THR A 159 12.29 -11.08 12.15
N LYS A 160 11.05 -10.69 12.50
CA LYS A 160 10.47 -9.42 12.06
C LYS A 160 11.36 -8.23 12.41
N VAL A 161 11.82 -8.13 13.65
CA VAL A 161 12.65 -6.99 14.08
C VAL A 161 14.02 -6.99 13.42
N MET A 162 14.61 -8.16 13.17
CA MET A 162 15.84 -8.26 12.39
C MET A 162 15.62 -7.79 10.95
N VAL A 163 14.53 -8.20 10.29
CA VAL A 163 14.17 -7.73 8.94
C VAL A 163 13.87 -6.23 8.93
N ASP A 164 13.14 -5.70 9.92
CA ASP A 164 12.91 -4.25 10.10
C ASP A 164 14.26 -3.49 10.14
N MET A 165 15.24 -4.00 10.91
CA MET A 165 16.58 -3.39 10.98
C MET A 165 17.32 -3.46 9.64
N TYR A 166 17.36 -4.63 8.98
CA TYR A 166 17.99 -4.77 7.67
C TYR A 166 17.39 -3.81 6.64
N ALA A 167 16.06 -3.70 6.60
CA ALA A 167 15.34 -2.79 5.72
C ALA A 167 15.60 -1.31 6.03
N SER A 168 16.25 -0.97 7.15
CA SER A 168 16.71 0.39 7.43
C SER A 168 18.17 0.65 7.06
N LEU A 169 18.94 -0.38 6.69
CA LEU A 169 20.40 -0.31 6.46
C LEU A 169 20.83 -0.23 4.99
N GLU A 170 19.94 -0.40 4.01
CA GLU A 170 20.32 -0.57 2.59
C GLU A 170 20.87 0.69 1.89
N ASP A 171 21.03 1.83 2.56
CA ASP A 171 21.62 3.06 1.98
C ASP A 171 22.88 3.54 2.74
N THR A 172 23.77 4.25 2.04
CA THR A 172 25.11 4.71 2.49
C THR A 172 25.12 5.76 3.61
N ALA A 173 23.96 6.07 4.21
CA ALA A 173 23.87 7.03 5.30
C ALA A 173 24.51 6.45 6.58
N SER A 174 25.69 6.95 6.93
CA SER A 174 26.34 6.62 8.20
C SER A 174 25.76 7.48 9.34
N GLY A 175 25.36 6.83 10.42
CA GLY A 175 24.88 7.48 11.63
C GLY A 175 24.95 6.53 12.82
N PRO A 176 24.93 7.05 14.06
CA PRO A 176 25.12 6.23 15.25
C PRO A 176 24.11 5.09 15.40
N LEU A 177 22.83 5.32 15.05
CA LEU A 177 21.81 4.26 15.06
C LEU A 177 22.02 3.22 13.96
N THR A 178 22.44 3.64 12.76
CA THR A 178 22.77 2.73 11.65
C THR A 178 23.90 1.78 12.05
N GLU A 179 24.97 2.31 12.64
CA GLU A 179 26.10 1.50 13.12
C GLU A 179 25.69 0.54 14.24
N LEU A 180 24.89 1.04 15.20
CA LEU A 180 24.37 0.22 16.30
C LEU A 180 23.48 -0.92 15.80
N LYS A 181 22.59 -0.66 14.84
CA LYS A 181 21.75 -1.67 14.19
C LYS A 181 22.58 -2.72 13.49
N ARG A 182 23.59 -2.31 12.70
CA ARG A 182 24.52 -3.23 12.01
C ARG A 182 25.24 -4.14 13.01
N ALA A 183 25.84 -3.57 14.04
CA ALA A 183 26.52 -4.33 15.09
C ALA A 183 25.58 -5.28 15.84
N THR A 184 24.35 -4.85 16.10
CA THR A 184 23.33 -5.66 16.79
C THR A 184 22.84 -6.81 15.93
N LEU A 185 22.60 -6.58 14.64
CA LEU A 185 22.24 -7.62 13.68
C LEU A 185 23.32 -8.70 13.58
N GLU A 186 24.60 -8.31 13.51
CA GLU A 186 25.72 -9.26 13.49
C GLU A 186 25.76 -10.12 14.76
N ARG A 187 25.58 -9.50 15.93
CA ARG A 187 25.51 -10.21 17.21
C ARG A 187 24.35 -11.21 17.26
N LEU A 188 23.16 -10.81 16.81
CA LEU A 188 21.98 -11.67 16.80
C LEU A 188 22.11 -12.81 15.78
N ARG A 189 22.65 -12.51 14.59
CA ARG A 189 22.91 -13.49 13.53
C ARG A 189 23.86 -14.57 14.01
N ALA A 190 24.99 -14.19 14.61
CA ALA A 190 25.96 -15.13 15.18
C ALA A 190 25.34 -15.98 16.30
N HIS A 191 24.55 -15.37 17.19
CA HIS A 191 23.90 -16.08 18.29
C HIS A 191 22.86 -17.10 17.81
N LEU A 192 22.07 -16.74 16.81
CA LEU A 192 21.03 -17.59 16.22
C LEU A 192 21.55 -18.54 15.14
N ARG A 193 22.85 -18.46 14.79
CA ARG A 193 23.50 -19.23 13.71
C ARG A 193 22.75 -19.07 12.37
N LEU A 194 22.30 -17.85 12.09
CA LEU A 194 21.57 -17.54 10.87
C LEU A 194 22.55 -17.18 9.74
N GLU A 195 22.27 -17.68 8.54
CA GLU A 195 22.84 -17.19 7.30
C GLU A 195 21.90 -16.15 6.69
N THR A 196 22.46 -15.10 6.10
CA THR A 196 21.68 -14.05 5.43
C THR A 196 21.62 -14.32 3.95
N ARG A 197 20.42 -14.31 3.38
CA ARG A 197 20.23 -14.41 1.93
C ARG A 197 19.31 -13.29 1.47
N VAL A 198 19.82 -12.46 0.55
CA VAL A 198 18.99 -11.52 -0.20
C VAL A 198 18.15 -12.34 -1.16
N ILE A 199 16.83 -12.24 -1.05
CA ILE A 199 15.91 -12.99 -1.90
C ILE A 199 15.63 -12.18 -3.17
N THR A 200 16.01 -12.74 -4.31
CA THR A 200 15.58 -12.36 -5.67
C THR A 200 14.47 -13.31 -6.15
N ALA A 201 13.79 -12.97 -7.26
CA ALA A 201 12.82 -13.88 -7.88
C ALA A 201 13.38 -15.28 -8.14
N ASP A 202 14.60 -15.38 -8.67
CA ASP A 202 15.25 -16.65 -8.97
C ASP A 202 15.47 -17.50 -7.70
N THR A 203 15.88 -16.86 -6.60
CA THR A 203 16.09 -17.57 -5.33
C THR A 203 14.79 -17.97 -4.64
N LEU A 204 13.70 -17.21 -4.81
CA LEU A 204 12.39 -17.53 -4.23
C LEU A 204 11.79 -18.80 -4.86
N ALA A 205 12.03 -19.01 -6.16
CA ALA A 205 11.62 -20.22 -6.87
C ALA A 205 12.42 -21.47 -6.45
N ALA A 206 13.72 -21.30 -6.17
CA ALA A 206 14.61 -22.38 -5.74
C ALA A 206 14.57 -22.70 -4.24
N SER A 207 13.84 -21.91 -3.44
CA SER A 207 13.81 -22.07 -1.98
C SER A 207 12.68 -22.98 -1.54
N GLY A 208 13.04 -24.13 -0.97
CA GLY A 208 12.10 -24.94 -0.20
C GLY A 208 11.59 -24.17 1.04
N PRO A 209 10.34 -24.38 1.47
CA PRO A 209 9.86 -23.87 2.74
C PRO A 209 10.62 -24.60 3.86
N ASN A 210 11.16 -23.85 4.82
CA ASN A 210 11.83 -24.33 6.04
C ASN A 210 13.33 -24.60 5.94
N SER A 211 14.10 -23.52 5.88
CA SER A 211 15.41 -23.49 6.55
C SER A 211 15.33 -22.50 7.71
N ASN A 212 15.15 -22.99 8.94
CA ASN A 212 15.19 -22.16 10.15
C ASN A 212 16.54 -21.44 10.34
N SER A 213 17.54 -21.76 9.52
CA SER A 213 18.86 -21.12 9.52
C SER A 213 18.99 -19.96 8.53
N ILE A 214 17.96 -19.58 7.76
CA ILE A 214 18.08 -18.52 6.75
C ILE A 214 17.19 -17.32 7.07
N LEU A 215 17.82 -16.14 7.19
CA LEU A 215 17.11 -14.86 7.21
C LEU A 215 16.91 -14.36 5.77
N SER A 216 15.65 -14.36 5.33
CA SER A 216 15.26 -13.88 4.00
C SER A 216 15.05 -12.37 4.00
N ILE A 217 15.87 -11.65 3.24
CA ILE A 217 15.80 -10.18 3.12
C ILE A 217 15.24 -9.84 1.74
N PHE A 218 14.13 -9.12 1.71
CA PHE A 218 13.46 -8.70 0.48
C PHE A 218 13.61 -7.20 0.28
N ARG A 219 14.06 -6.78 -0.91
CA ARG A 219 14.25 -5.35 -1.27
C ARG A 219 12.95 -4.55 -1.26
N TRP A 220 11.82 -5.22 -1.44
CA TRP A 220 10.49 -4.62 -1.37
C TRP A 220 9.93 -4.55 0.05
N TYR A 221 10.66 -5.03 1.07
CA TYR A 221 10.14 -5.07 2.43
C TYR A 221 9.94 -3.65 2.98
N ILE A 222 8.70 -3.36 3.37
CA ILE A 222 8.33 -2.13 4.07
C ILE A 222 7.92 -2.50 5.50
N PRO A 223 8.62 -1.99 6.53
CA PRO A 223 8.22 -2.21 7.92
C PRO A 223 6.81 -1.67 8.19
N GLN A 224 5.97 -2.46 8.87
CA GLN A 224 4.60 -2.03 9.26
C GLN A 224 4.59 -0.69 10.01
N ARG A 225 5.64 -0.38 10.78
CA ARG A 225 5.75 0.86 11.56
C ARG A 225 5.89 2.13 10.70
N ASP A 226 6.31 1.97 9.45
CA ASP A 226 6.53 3.07 8.52
C ASP A 226 5.29 3.36 7.67
N VAL A 227 4.20 2.62 7.88
CA VAL A 227 2.93 2.78 7.16
C VAL A 227 1.82 3.15 8.14
N ASP A 228 1.29 4.35 7.99
CA ASP A 228 0.13 4.84 8.74
C ASP A 228 -1.11 4.79 7.83
N LEU A 229 -2.11 4.00 8.19
CA LEU A 229 -3.41 3.96 7.50
C LEU A 229 -4.24 5.19 7.86
N ALA A 230 -5.00 5.71 6.89
CA ALA A 230 -5.98 6.76 7.15
C ALA A 230 -7.08 6.24 8.08
N ASP A 231 -7.57 7.09 8.99
CA ASP A 231 -8.67 6.78 9.93
C ASP A 231 -10.06 6.74 9.24
N ALA A 232 -10.10 6.70 7.90
CA ALA A 232 -11.30 6.63 7.08
C ALA A 232 -11.73 5.17 6.81
N ALA A 233 -12.96 4.99 6.31
CA ALA A 233 -13.42 3.70 5.80
C ALA A 233 -12.49 3.20 4.67
N PRO A 234 -12.33 1.88 4.49
CA PRO A 234 -11.64 1.34 3.33
C PRO A 234 -12.23 1.89 2.02
N ILE A 235 -11.35 2.20 1.06
CA ILE A 235 -11.70 2.58 -0.32
C ILE A 235 -12.50 1.44 -0.97
N GLY A 236 -12.09 0.20 -0.68
CA GLY A 236 -12.76 -0.99 -1.16
C GLY A 236 -12.48 -2.20 -0.28
N ALA A 237 -13.38 -3.18 -0.35
CA ALA A 237 -13.21 -4.49 0.29
C ALA A 237 -13.49 -5.56 -0.76
N GLY A 238 -12.46 -6.36 -1.09
CA GLY A 238 -12.56 -7.45 -2.05
C GLY A 238 -12.46 -8.81 -1.37
N THR A 239 -12.42 -9.87 -2.17
CA THR A 239 -12.34 -11.28 -1.72
C THR A 239 -11.11 -11.60 -0.86
N TYR A 240 -10.03 -10.82 -1.03
CA TYR A 240 -8.72 -11.10 -0.44
C TYR A 240 -8.32 -10.11 0.66
N GLY A 241 -9.00 -8.98 0.79
CA GLY A 241 -8.60 -7.96 1.75
C GLY A 241 -9.34 -6.64 1.62
N THR A 242 -8.82 -5.64 2.32
CA THR A 242 -9.30 -4.25 2.26
C THR A 242 -8.24 -3.36 1.61
N VAL A 243 -8.71 -2.30 0.96
CA VAL A 243 -7.88 -1.28 0.33
C VAL A 243 -8.10 0.03 1.07
N ASN A 244 -7.04 0.66 1.55
CA ASN A 244 -7.11 1.86 2.38
C ASN A 244 -6.13 2.92 1.84
N HIS A 245 -6.51 4.20 1.91
CA HIS A 245 -5.52 5.27 1.82
C HIS A 245 -4.58 5.18 3.02
N GLY A 246 -3.34 5.58 2.81
CA GLY A 246 -2.35 5.65 3.86
C GLY A 246 -1.20 6.56 3.50
N THR A 247 -0.26 6.62 4.42
CA THR A 247 1.00 7.33 4.23
C THR A 247 2.15 6.39 4.52
N TRP A 248 3.15 6.41 3.66
CA TRP A 248 4.39 5.68 3.84
C TRP A 248 5.51 6.65 4.17
N ARG A 249 6.12 6.46 5.34
CA ARG A 249 7.31 7.19 5.77
C ARG A 249 8.55 6.52 5.18
N ARG A 250 9.26 7.26 4.35
CA ARG A 250 10.55 6.84 3.80
C ARG A 250 11.66 7.04 4.83
N ARG A 251 12.81 6.42 4.56
CA ARG A 251 13.98 6.43 5.47
C ARG A 251 14.52 7.83 5.76
N ASP A 252 14.42 8.74 4.79
CA ASP A 252 14.81 10.14 4.91
C ASP A 252 13.84 10.99 5.77
N GLY A 253 12.79 10.37 6.31
CA GLY A 253 11.76 11.01 7.10
C GLY A 253 10.65 11.65 6.27
N THR A 254 10.78 11.68 4.93
CA THR A 254 9.71 12.17 4.05
C THR A 254 8.54 11.21 4.06
N THR A 255 7.35 11.75 3.87
CA THR A 255 6.12 10.98 3.84
C THR A 255 5.52 11.06 2.43
N GLN A 256 5.04 9.93 1.94
CA GLN A 256 4.36 9.83 0.65
C GLN A 256 2.95 9.25 0.85
N ASN A 257 1.96 9.80 0.16
CA ASN A 257 0.63 9.19 0.09
C ASN A 257 0.68 7.89 -0.73
N VAL A 258 -0.01 6.87 -0.24
CA VAL A 258 0.00 5.52 -0.80
C VAL A 258 -1.36 4.85 -0.65
N VAL A 259 -1.57 3.81 -1.43
CA VAL A 259 -2.66 2.86 -1.22
C VAL A 259 -2.10 1.60 -0.56
N VAL A 260 -2.81 1.13 0.47
CA VAL A 260 -2.43 -0.06 1.25
C VAL A 260 -3.49 -1.14 1.08
N LYS A 261 -3.15 -2.24 0.40
CA LYS A 261 -3.99 -3.44 0.26
C LYS A 261 -3.63 -4.42 1.37
N SER A 262 -4.46 -4.50 2.41
CA SER A 262 -4.27 -5.39 3.56
C SER A 262 -5.04 -6.69 3.37
N LEU A 263 -4.38 -7.83 3.49
CA LEU A 263 -4.99 -9.14 3.29
C LEU A 263 -5.76 -9.63 4.53
N TYR A 264 -6.81 -10.41 4.29
CA TYR A 264 -7.45 -11.21 5.33
C TYR A 264 -6.56 -12.39 5.74
N ASP A 265 -6.65 -12.81 7.00
CA ASP A 265 -5.87 -13.94 7.50
C ASP A 265 -6.39 -15.26 6.92
N LYS A 266 -5.55 -15.99 6.17
CA LYS A 266 -5.92 -17.24 5.47
C LYS A 266 -4.93 -18.40 5.68
N GLY A 267 -4.00 -18.34 6.63
CA GLY A 267 -3.06 -19.45 6.94
C GLY A 267 -1.77 -19.47 6.11
N SER A 268 -0.96 -20.54 6.21
CA SER A 268 0.44 -20.60 5.75
C SER A 268 0.64 -20.75 4.23
N GLU A 269 -0.26 -21.44 3.52
CA GLU A 269 -0.22 -21.58 2.05
C GLU A 269 -0.39 -20.20 1.35
N SER A 270 -1.03 -19.26 2.06
CA SER A 270 -1.17 -17.86 1.66
C SER A 270 0.16 -17.08 1.65
N GLU A 271 1.16 -17.48 2.44
CA GLU A 271 2.40 -16.69 2.60
C GLU A 271 3.33 -16.84 1.39
N ALA A 272 3.59 -18.07 0.93
CA ALA A 272 4.45 -18.28 -0.24
C ALA A 272 3.85 -17.66 -1.52
N SER A 273 2.53 -17.78 -1.69
CA SER A 273 1.78 -17.15 -2.79
C SER A 273 1.91 -15.62 -2.73
N PHE A 274 1.73 -15.03 -1.55
CA PHE A 274 1.89 -13.60 -1.31
C PHE A 274 3.31 -13.09 -1.59
N LEU A 275 4.34 -13.83 -1.14
CA LEU A 275 5.74 -13.48 -1.39
C LEU A 275 6.05 -13.48 -2.89
N ARG A 276 5.57 -14.47 -3.64
CA ARG A 276 5.72 -14.52 -5.11
C ARG A 276 5.02 -13.35 -5.78
N GLN A 277 3.82 -13.00 -5.32
CA GLN A 277 3.07 -11.86 -5.87
C GLN A 277 3.78 -10.53 -5.61
N LEU A 278 4.29 -10.31 -4.39
CA LEU A 278 5.07 -9.13 -4.05
C LEU A 278 6.32 -9.03 -4.91
N GLN A 279 7.06 -10.12 -5.05
CA GLN A 279 8.27 -10.15 -5.86
C GLN A 279 7.95 -9.81 -7.33
N PHE A 280 6.96 -10.48 -7.92
CA PHE A 280 6.55 -10.25 -9.30
C PHE A 280 6.13 -8.81 -9.54
N TRP A 281 5.22 -8.27 -8.72
CA TRP A 281 4.73 -6.90 -8.92
C TRP A 281 5.82 -5.86 -8.67
N TYR A 282 6.72 -6.10 -7.71
CA TYR A 282 7.86 -5.21 -7.46
C TYR A 282 8.85 -5.17 -8.63
N GLU A 283 9.02 -6.29 -9.33
CA GLU A 283 9.91 -6.40 -10.50
C GLU A 283 9.27 -5.93 -11.81
N LEU A 284 7.98 -5.58 -11.82
CA LEU A 284 7.35 -5.05 -13.03
C LEU A 284 8.11 -3.83 -13.57
N PRO A 285 8.22 -3.72 -14.90
CA PRO A 285 8.84 -2.56 -15.53
C PRO A 285 8.12 -1.28 -15.10
N LYS A 286 8.91 -0.27 -14.72
CA LYS A 286 8.38 1.04 -14.33
C LYS A 286 7.84 1.75 -15.56
N HIS A 287 6.55 2.08 -15.54
CA HIS A 287 5.90 2.83 -16.61
C HIS A 287 4.80 3.72 -16.03
N ARG A 288 4.51 4.87 -16.66
CA ARG A 288 3.50 5.81 -16.16
C ARG A 288 2.08 5.22 -16.17
N ASN A 289 1.81 4.30 -17.10
CA ASN A 289 0.52 3.62 -17.28
C ASN A 289 0.42 2.24 -16.60
N ILE A 290 1.32 1.93 -15.67
CA ILE A 290 1.31 0.71 -14.86
C ILE A 290 1.35 1.17 -13.39
N ILE A 291 0.43 0.69 -12.56
CA ILE A 291 0.42 1.06 -11.13
C ILE A 291 1.69 0.55 -10.46
N ARG A 292 2.42 1.46 -9.81
CA ARG A 292 3.71 1.11 -9.20
C ARG A 292 3.50 0.47 -7.82
N LEU A 293 4.08 -0.71 -7.61
CA LEU A 293 4.30 -1.23 -6.27
C LEU A 293 5.54 -0.57 -5.65
N PHE A 294 5.41 -0.07 -4.43
CA PHE A 294 6.55 0.37 -3.63
C PHE A 294 7.13 -0.77 -2.80
N GLY A 295 6.26 -1.64 -2.27
CA GLY A 295 6.67 -2.81 -1.52
C GLY A 295 5.54 -3.41 -0.69
N GLY A 296 5.89 -4.08 0.40
CA GLY A 296 4.91 -4.69 1.29
C GLY A 296 5.52 -5.37 2.51
N SER A 297 4.69 -6.00 3.32
CA SER A 297 5.12 -6.70 4.53
C SER A 297 4.39 -8.01 4.71
N HIS A 298 5.14 -9.12 4.69
CA HIS A 298 4.62 -10.47 5.00
C HIS A 298 4.65 -10.77 6.50
N LEU A 299 5.51 -10.07 7.26
CA LEU A 299 5.70 -10.25 8.71
C LEU A 299 4.78 -9.36 9.57
N ALA A 300 3.95 -8.53 8.94
CA ALA A 300 2.98 -7.69 9.62
C ALA A 300 1.84 -8.53 10.22
N ALA A 301 1.11 -7.95 11.19
CA ALA A 301 -0.04 -8.62 11.79
C ALA A 301 -1.14 -8.94 10.75
N LYS A 302 -1.30 -8.07 9.76
CA LYS A 302 -2.01 -8.33 8.51
C LYS A 302 -1.04 -8.09 7.37
N PRO A 303 -0.70 -9.10 6.55
CA PRO A 303 0.16 -8.88 5.40
C PRO A 303 -0.42 -7.81 4.47
N PHE A 304 0.43 -6.97 3.89
CA PHE A 304 -0.03 -5.86 3.07
C PHE A 304 0.90 -5.53 1.90
N PHE A 305 0.31 -4.93 0.87
CA PHE A 305 0.99 -4.24 -0.24
C PHE A 305 0.93 -2.72 -0.03
N VAL A 306 1.93 -2.01 -0.52
CA VAL A 306 1.99 -0.54 -0.57
C VAL A 306 2.25 -0.13 -2.02
N CYS A 307 1.29 0.52 -2.66
CA CYS A 307 1.39 0.96 -4.05
C CYS A 307 1.08 2.45 -4.21
N GLU A 308 1.38 2.94 -5.40
CA GLU A 308 1.02 4.28 -5.86
C GLU A 308 -0.49 4.53 -5.70
N GLU A 309 -0.83 5.79 -5.42
CA GLU A 309 -2.21 6.26 -5.35
C GLU A 309 -2.71 6.68 -6.74
N ALA A 310 -3.95 6.32 -7.04
CA ALA A 310 -4.67 6.73 -8.24
C ALA A 310 -6.00 7.37 -7.79
N PRO A 311 -6.05 8.70 -7.63
CA PRO A 311 -7.10 9.36 -6.86
C PRO A 311 -8.44 9.49 -7.59
N ALA A 312 -8.48 9.29 -8.92
CA ALA A 312 -9.66 9.56 -9.74
C ALA A 312 -10.51 8.30 -10.05
N GLY A 313 -10.45 7.30 -9.17
CA GLY A 313 -11.21 6.05 -9.31
C GLY A 313 -10.70 5.18 -10.46
N ASP A 314 -11.58 4.33 -10.99
CA ASP A 314 -11.31 3.55 -12.20
C ASP A 314 -11.78 4.27 -13.48
N ILE A 315 -11.31 3.80 -14.64
CA ILE A 315 -11.58 4.45 -15.93
C ILE A 315 -13.07 4.47 -16.28
N VAL A 316 -13.86 3.50 -15.80
CA VAL A 316 -15.30 3.44 -16.10
C VAL A 316 -16.01 4.53 -15.34
N GLN A 317 -15.74 4.63 -14.03
CA GLN A 317 -16.23 5.71 -13.17
C GLN A 317 -15.82 7.09 -13.69
N PHE A 318 -14.56 7.23 -14.11
CA PHE A 318 -14.03 8.48 -14.67
C PHE A 318 -14.74 8.89 -15.96
N MET A 319 -15.08 7.94 -16.83
CA MET A 319 -15.81 8.17 -18.09
C MET A 319 -17.32 8.38 -17.90
N GLY A 320 -17.85 8.13 -16.71
CA GLY A 320 -19.23 8.44 -16.37
C GLY A 320 -19.51 9.94 -16.30
N ASP A 321 -18.47 10.76 -16.19
CA ASP A 321 -18.56 12.21 -16.33
C ASP A 321 -18.51 12.60 -17.82
N GLU A 322 -19.52 13.33 -18.28
CA GLU A 322 -19.65 13.79 -19.67
C GLU A 322 -18.46 14.64 -20.12
N GLU A 323 -17.84 15.42 -19.21
CA GLU A 323 -16.68 16.26 -19.52
C GLU A 323 -15.44 15.42 -19.91
N ASN A 324 -15.37 14.17 -19.43
CA ASN A 324 -14.23 13.29 -19.66
C ASN A 324 -14.35 12.44 -20.93
N ARG A 325 -15.54 12.36 -21.54
CA ARG A 325 -15.80 11.45 -22.68
C ARG A 325 -14.91 11.74 -23.90
N GLY A 326 -14.55 13.00 -24.10
CA GLY A 326 -13.63 13.41 -25.18
C GLY A 326 -12.21 12.84 -25.03
N LEU A 327 -11.85 12.32 -23.86
CA LEU A 327 -10.54 11.75 -23.57
C LEU A 327 -10.43 10.25 -23.88
N LEU A 328 -11.55 9.57 -24.18
CA LEU A 328 -11.65 8.10 -24.35
C LEU A 328 -10.47 7.50 -25.10
N TRP A 329 -10.30 7.88 -26.37
CA TRP A 329 -9.28 7.30 -27.24
C TRP A 329 -7.85 7.63 -26.79
N SER A 330 -7.62 8.84 -26.27
CA SER A 330 -6.32 9.24 -25.70
C SER A 330 -5.96 8.43 -24.45
N LEU A 331 -6.96 8.04 -23.65
CA LEU A 331 -6.76 7.23 -22.44
C LEU A 331 -6.53 5.76 -22.80
N PHE A 332 -7.33 5.18 -23.71
CA PHE A 332 -7.12 3.80 -24.14
C PHE A 332 -5.84 3.61 -24.96
N LEU A 333 -5.38 4.62 -25.70
CA LEU A 333 -4.05 4.62 -26.31
C LEU A 333 -2.95 4.50 -25.24
N GLN A 334 -3.04 5.28 -24.16
CA GLN A 334 -2.10 5.20 -23.04
C GLN A 334 -2.18 3.85 -22.29
N VAL A 335 -3.37 3.25 -22.18
CA VAL A 335 -3.53 1.89 -21.64
C VAL A 335 -2.81 0.88 -22.54
N ALA A 336 -2.98 0.96 -23.86
CA ALA A 336 -2.29 0.09 -24.81
C ALA A 336 -0.75 0.26 -24.74
N GLU A 337 -0.25 1.47 -24.54
CA GLU A 337 1.18 1.72 -24.29
C GLU A 337 1.68 1.06 -23.00
N GLY A 338 0.89 1.10 -21.91
CA GLY A 338 1.19 0.35 -20.69
C GLY A 338 1.17 -1.17 -20.91
N LEU A 339 0.20 -1.67 -21.67
CA LEU A 339 0.07 -3.09 -21.98
C LEU A 339 1.22 -3.59 -22.87
N LYS A 340 1.67 -2.77 -23.82
CA LYS A 340 2.88 -3.03 -24.62
C LYS A 340 4.09 -3.26 -23.74
N VAL A 341 4.29 -2.44 -22.70
CA VAL A 341 5.41 -2.62 -21.79
C VAL A 341 5.35 -3.98 -21.08
N LEU A 342 4.15 -4.46 -20.70
CA LEU A 342 3.99 -5.81 -20.14
C LEU A 342 4.33 -6.88 -21.19
N HIS A 343 3.79 -6.78 -22.40
CA HIS A 343 4.00 -7.75 -23.48
C HIS A 343 5.48 -7.83 -23.91
N ASP A 344 6.17 -6.70 -24.03
CA ASP A 344 7.61 -6.62 -24.34
C ASP A 344 8.46 -7.33 -23.25
N HIS A 345 7.96 -7.41 -22.01
CA HIS A 345 8.58 -8.15 -20.89
C HIS A 345 8.01 -9.57 -20.71
N ARG A 346 7.29 -10.07 -21.71
CA ARG A 346 6.66 -11.40 -21.75
C ARG A 346 5.63 -11.63 -20.63
N ILE A 347 4.93 -10.59 -20.23
CA ILE A 347 3.88 -10.64 -19.22
C ILE A 347 2.52 -10.47 -19.88
N VAL A 348 1.62 -11.44 -19.67
CA VAL A 348 0.20 -11.34 -20.01
C VAL A 348 -0.55 -10.89 -18.76
N HIS A 349 -1.47 -9.93 -18.89
CA HIS A 349 -2.26 -9.44 -17.75
C HIS A 349 -3.35 -10.43 -17.34
N ASP A 350 -4.09 -10.98 -18.31
CA ASP A 350 -5.08 -12.08 -18.16
C ASP A 350 -6.27 -11.76 -17.21
N GLY A 351 -6.46 -10.48 -16.91
CA GLY A 351 -7.45 -9.98 -15.96
C GLY A 351 -7.74 -8.49 -16.15
N LEU A 352 -7.50 -7.98 -17.36
CA LEU A 352 -7.75 -6.59 -17.69
C LEU A 352 -9.28 -6.38 -17.79
N ARG A 353 -9.77 -5.35 -17.09
CA ARG A 353 -11.17 -4.90 -17.09
C ARG A 353 -11.20 -3.42 -16.69
N GLY A 354 -12.30 -2.72 -16.93
CA GLY A 354 -12.40 -1.29 -16.63
C GLY A 354 -12.04 -0.94 -15.19
N SER A 355 -12.56 -1.70 -14.21
CA SER A 355 -12.24 -1.51 -12.78
C SER A 355 -10.76 -1.70 -12.42
N ASN A 356 -9.97 -2.34 -13.29
CA ASN A 356 -8.54 -2.59 -13.10
C ASN A 356 -7.66 -1.56 -13.84
N ILE A 357 -8.27 -0.55 -14.49
CA ILE A 357 -7.56 0.59 -15.08
C ILE A 357 -7.86 1.80 -14.21
N LEU A 358 -6.94 2.14 -13.31
CA LEU A 358 -7.11 3.24 -12.35
C LEU A 358 -6.71 4.59 -12.96
N MET A 359 -7.34 5.66 -12.52
CA MET A 359 -7.05 7.02 -12.99
C MET A 359 -6.16 7.76 -11.99
N GLY A 360 -4.92 7.98 -12.43
CA GLY A 360 -3.92 8.77 -11.73
C GLY A 360 -4.11 10.27 -11.91
N GLU A 361 -3.18 11.05 -11.37
CA GLU A 361 -3.13 12.50 -11.60
C GLU A 361 -3.00 12.85 -13.09
N LYS A 362 -3.48 14.04 -13.46
CA LYS A 362 -3.39 14.59 -14.83
C LYS A 362 -3.91 13.61 -15.90
N ASN A 363 -5.03 12.95 -15.61
CA ASN A 363 -5.71 12.00 -16.51
C ASN A 363 -4.75 10.93 -17.05
N THR A 364 -3.92 10.35 -16.17
CA THR A 364 -3.01 9.26 -16.53
C THR A 364 -3.63 7.91 -16.14
N PRO A 365 -4.06 7.07 -17.09
CA PRO A 365 -4.63 5.76 -16.78
C PRO A 365 -3.50 4.79 -16.38
N LYS A 366 -3.75 3.92 -15.41
CA LYS A 366 -2.79 3.00 -14.80
C LYS A 366 -3.38 1.60 -14.71
N ILE A 367 -2.81 0.68 -15.47
CA ILE A 367 -3.14 -0.76 -15.38
C ILE A 367 -2.78 -1.26 -13.98
N SER A 368 -3.69 -1.99 -13.35
CA SER A 368 -3.60 -2.46 -11.97
C SER A 368 -4.14 -3.88 -11.80
N ASP A 369 -4.07 -4.38 -10.56
CA ASP A 369 -4.53 -5.72 -10.18
C ASP A 369 -3.82 -6.86 -10.95
N PHE A 370 -2.48 -6.87 -10.83
CA PHE A 370 -1.63 -7.97 -11.28
C PHE A 370 -1.74 -9.21 -10.39
N ASP A 371 -2.94 -9.57 -9.94
CA ASP A 371 -3.19 -10.85 -9.30
C ASP A 371 -2.81 -11.96 -10.31
N CYS A 372 -1.56 -12.39 -10.25
CA CYS A 372 -0.92 -13.20 -11.26
C CYS A 372 -1.74 -14.49 -11.46
N SER A 373 -2.40 -14.64 -12.60
CA SER A 373 -3.08 -15.88 -12.96
C SER A 373 -2.12 -17.07 -12.88
N ARG A 374 -0.83 -16.87 -13.20
CA ARG A 374 0.26 -17.84 -13.00
C ARG A 374 0.44 -18.34 -11.56
N ILE A 375 0.14 -17.53 -10.55
CA ILE A 375 0.18 -17.96 -9.14
C ILE A 375 -1.13 -18.65 -8.76
N ARG A 376 -2.28 -18.19 -9.32
CA ARG A 376 -3.59 -18.83 -9.11
C ARG A 376 -3.61 -20.28 -9.61
N THR A 377 -2.90 -20.60 -10.68
CA THR A 377 -2.78 -21.99 -11.20
C THR A 377 -1.98 -22.91 -10.27
N ILE A 378 -1.02 -22.37 -9.50
CA ILE A 378 -0.20 -23.15 -8.57
C ILE A 378 -0.93 -23.35 -7.23
N SER A 379 -1.85 -22.45 -6.87
CA SER A 379 -2.64 -22.51 -5.64
C SER A 379 -4.11 -22.83 -5.87
N ALA A 380 -4.47 -23.47 -6.99
CA ALA A 380 -5.83 -23.87 -7.32
C ALA A 380 -6.29 -25.06 -6.45
N SER A 381 -6.30 -24.86 -5.13
CA SER A 381 -6.92 -25.73 -4.15
C SER A 381 -8.34 -25.19 -3.88
N TYR A 382 -9.32 -25.76 -4.59
CA TYR A 382 -10.74 -25.89 -4.23
C TYR A 382 -11.33 -24.88 -3.22
N SER A 383 -11.56 -23.62 -3.62
CA SER A 383 -12.40 -22.72 -2.83
C SER A 383 -13.48 -22.06 -3.68
N LYS A 384 -14.72 -22.13 -3.21
CA LYS A 384 -15.93 -21.54 -3.84
C LYS A 384 -15.78 -20.03 -4.12
N LYS A 385 -15.00 -19.32 -3.29
CA LYS A 385 -14.70 -17.89 -3.48
C LYS A 385 -13.77 -17.59 -4.67
N THR A 386 -12.98 -18.57 -5.10
CA THR A 386 -12.11 -18.46 -6.29
C THR A 386 -12.94 -18.64 -7.56
N GLU A 387 -13.92 -19.54 -7.54
CA GLU A 387 -14.91 -19.70 -8.62
C GLU A 387 -15.76 -18.42 -8.80
N ASP A 388 -16.25 -17.84 -7.70
CA ASP A 388 -17.00 -16.57 -7.74
C ASP A 388 -16.16 -15.40 -8.30
N ALA A 389 -14.86 -15.33 -7.93
CA ALA A 389 -13.95 -14.31 -8.46
C ALA A 389 -13.64 -14.52 -9.96
N MET A 390 -13.49 -15.77 -10.40
CA MET A 390 -13.33 -16.10 -11.82
C MET A 390 -14.61 -15.82 -12.63
N SER A 391 -15.80 -15.99 -12.03
CA SER A 391 -17.09 -15.58 -12.61
C SER A 391 -17.14 -14.08 -12.88
N SER A 392 -16.67 -13.26 -11.93
CA SER A 392 -16.77 -11.80 -11.99
C SER A 392 -15.99 -11.08 -13.11
N SER A 393 -15.14 -11.81 -13.85
CA SER A 393 -14.33 -11.25 -14.96
C SER A 393 -14.58 -11.98 -16.28
N ILE A 394 -15.56 -12.88 -16.36
CA ILE A 394 -15.77 -13.74 -17.54
C ILE A 394 -16.06 -12.94 -18.81
N ARG A 395 -16.75 -11.80 -18.67
CA ARG A 395 -17.18 -10.91 -19.75
C ARG A 395 -16.05 -10.21 -20.49
N TRP A 396 -14.84 -10.17 -19.91
CA TRP A 396 -13.64 -9.61 -20.54
C TRP A 396 -12.70 -10.71 -21.06
N LYS A 397 -13.06 -11.99 -20.90
CA LYS A 397 -12.22 -13.12 -21.32
C LYS A 397 -12.63 -13.62 -22.70
N PRO A 398 -11.66 -13.83 -23.60
CA PRO A 398 -11.96 -14.38 -24.90
C PRO A 398 -12.14 -15.89 -24.85
N ARG A 399 -12.78 -16.42 -25.90
CA ARG A 399 -13.11 -17.84 -26.06
C ARG A 399 -11.93 -18.78 -25.82
N GLU A 400 -10.76 -18.52 -26.40
CA GLU A 400 -9.61 -19.43 -26.28
C GLU A 400 -9.16 -19.63 -24.83
N ARG A 401 -9.35 -18.64 -23.95
CA ARG A 401 -9.03 -18.76 -22.52
C ARG A 401 -10.03 -19.63 -21.75
N MET A 402 -11.15 -20.02 -22.38
CA MET A 402 -12.24 -20.79 -21.80
C MET A 402 -12.30 -22.23 -22.35
N VAL A 403 -11.90 -22.45 -23.60
CA VAL A 403 -11.99 -23.77 -24.26
C VAL A 403 -10.64 -24.42 -24.59
N GLU A 404 -9.56 -23.65 -24.72
CA GLU A 404 -8.25 -24.18 -25.10
C GLU A 404 -7.30 -24.15 -23.90
N ALA A 405 -7.03 -25.33 -23.35
CA ALA A 405 -6.01 -25.53 -22.32
C ALA A 405 -4.66 -25.83 -22.96
N THR A 406 -4.16 -24.94 -23.82
CA THR A 406 -2.80 -25.06 -24.37
C THR A 406 -1.86 -24.18 -23.55
N ASN A 407 -0.96 -24.81 -22.81
CA ASN A 407 -0.04 -24.15 -21.88
C ASN A 407 1.21 -23.53 -22.55
N ASP A 408 1.29 -23.57 -23.88
CA ASP A 408 2.59 -23.47 -24.56
C ASP A 408 2.88 -22.12 -25.27
N ASP A 409 1.92 -21.19 -25.38
CA ASP A 409 2.19 -19.84 -25.93
C ASP A 409 1.58 -18.72 -25.07
N PRO A 410 2.25 -17.58 -24.84
CA PRO A 410 1.66 -16.48 -24.10
C PRO A 410 0.54 -15.86 -24.94
N HIS A 411 -0.69 -15.94 -24.45
CA HIS A 411 -1.87 -15.39 -25.10
C HIS A 411 -1.92 -13.84 -25.02
N TYR A 412 -0.92 -13.12 -25.53
CA TYR A 412 -0.91 -11.64 -25.51
C TYR A 412 -2.16 -11.04 -26.18
N LYS A 413 -2.67 -11.71 -27.22
CA LYS A 413 -3.90 -11.33 -27.92
C LYS A 413 -5.18 -11.53 -27.08
N SER A 414 -5.12 -12.22 -25.93
CA SER A 414 -6.23 -12.22 -24.98
C SER A 414 -6.36 -10.89 -24.26
N ASP A 415 -5.25 -10.23 -23.93
CA ASP A 415 -5.30 -8.90 -23.33
C ASP A 415 -5.85 -7.86 -24.33
N ILE A 416 -5.62 -8.04 -25.63
CA ILE A 416 -6.17 -7.18 -26.69
C ILE A 416 -7.69 -7.29 -26.75
N TYR A 417 -8.24 -8.50 -26.62
CA TYR A 417 -9.68 -8.70 -26.49
C TYR A 417 -10.23 -8.01 -25.23
N SER A 418 -9.59 -8.24 -24.08
CA SER A 418 -9.99 -7.62 -22.82
C SER A 418 -9.94 -6.09 -22.90
N LEU A 419 -8.94 -5.52 -23.57
CA LEU A 419 -8.84 -4.08 -23.83
C LEU A 419 -10.04 -3.58 -24.65
N GLY A 420 -10.42 -4.29 -25.71
CA GLY A 420 -11.62 -3.97 -26.50
C GLY A 420 -12.90 -4.00 -25.66
N MET A 421 -13.04 -4.98 -24.76
CA MET A 421 -14.16 -5.03 -23.82
C MET A 421 -14.16 -3.88 -22.80
N CYS A 422 -12.98 -3.42 -22.36
CA CYS A 422 -12.88 -2.21 -21.52
C CYS A 422 -13.33 -0.95 -22.27
N VAL A 423 -13.01 -0.83 -23.57
CA VAL A 423 -13.47 0.29 -24.39
C VAL A 423 -15.00 0.29 -24.48
N ILE A 424 -15.59 -0.88 -24.75
CA ILE A 424 -17.05 -1.05 -24.77
C ILE A 424 -17.65 -0.63 -23.42
N GLU A 425 -17.16 -1.18 -22.32
CA GLU A 425 -17.62 -0.88 -20.96
C GLU A 425 -17.59 0.62 -20.66
N ALA A 426 -16.51 1.31 -21.01
CA ALA A 426 -16.38 2.75 -20.82
C ALA A 426 -17.33 3.57 -21.69
N MET A 427 -17.57 3.16 -22.94
CA MET A 427 -18.46 3.87 -23.88
C MET A 427 -19.94 3.70 -23.52
N THR A 428 -20.34 2.47 -23.18
CA THR A 428 -21.73 2.14 -22.84
C THR A 428 -22.10 2.56 -21.44
N GLN A 429 -21.11 2.70 -20.53
CA GLN A 429 -21.33 2.84 -19.09
C GLN A 429 -22.14 1.67 -18.52
N ASP A 430 -21.95 0.48 -19.11
CA ASP A 430 -22.57 -0.78 -18.72
C ASP A 430 -21.55 -1.91 -18.87
N ILE A 431 -21.73 -2.97 -18.10
CA ILE A 431 -20.88 -4.16 -18.18
C ILE A 431 -20.99 -4.80 -19.58
N PRO A 432 -19.92 -5.38 -20.16
CA PRO A 432 -20.02 -6.05 -21.45
C PRO A 432 -21.08 -7.16 -21.41
N PHE A 433 -21.84 -7.32 -22.51
CA PHE A 433 -23.01 -8.19 -22.62
C PHE A 433 -24.21 -7.77 -21.74
N THR A 434 -24.20 -6.55 -21.22
CA THR A 434 -25.20 -5.93 -20.34
C THR A 434 -25.40 -6.64 -18.99
N ALA A 435 -25.91 -5.90 -18.01
CA ALA A 435 -26.20 -6.47 -16.69
C ALA A 435 -27.43 -7.39 -16.68
N GLU A 436 -28.22 -7.42 -17.77
CA GLU A 436 -29.47 -8.17 -17.89
C GLU A 436 -29.26 -9.65 -18.20
N ILE A 437 -28.15 -9.99 -18.85
CA ILE A 437 -27.77 -11.37 -19.18
C ILE A 437 -26.94 -11.93 -18.02
N ASP A 438 -27.21 -13.15 -17.56
CA ASP A 438 -26.42 -13.74 -16.50
C ASP A 438 -25.05 -14.28 -16.98
N ASP A 439 -24.09 -14.40 -16.07
CA ASP A 439 -22.71 -14.81 -16.41
C ASP A 439 -22.62 -16.21 -17.05
N LYS A 440 -23.57 -17.12 -16.80
CA LYS A 440 -23.58 -18.46 -17.42
C LYS A 440 -24.03 -18.38 -18.88
N ASP A 441 -25.04 -17.58 -19.16
CA ASP A 441 -25.51 -17.35 -20.52
C ASP A 441 -24.42 -16.64 -21.34
N VAL A 442 -23.78 -15.60 -20.78
CA VAL A 442 -22.63 -14.95 -21.43
C VAL A 442 -21.48 -15.94 -21.67
N THR A 443 -21.19 -16.80 -20.70
CA THR A 443 -20.20 -17.88 -20.87
C THR A 443 -20.56 -18.79 -22.06
N GLY A 444 -21.84 -19.15 -22.19
CA GLY A 444 -22.35 -19.93 -23.33
C GLY A 444 -22.11 -19.23 -24.66
N MET A 445 -22.44 -17.94 -24.76
CA MET A 445 -22.24 -17.11 -25.96
C MET A 445 -20.76 -17.00 -26.36
N ILE A 446 -19.87 -16.78 -25.39
CA ILE A 446 -18.43 -16.69 -25.65
C ILE A 446 -17.88 -18.03 -26.14
N ILE A 447 -18.30 -19.15 -25.52
CA ILE A 447 -17.87 -20.50 -25.90
C ILE A 447 -18.40 -20.89 -27.29
N SER A 448 -19.65 -20.54 -27.62
CA SER A 448 -20.26 -20.78 -28.92
C SER A 448 -19.60 -19.96 -30.04
N GLY A 449 -18.87 -18.91 -29.69
CA GLY A 449 -18.19 -18.03 -30.64
C GLY A 449 -19.14 -17.02 -31.27
N GLU A 450 -20.22 -16.66 -30.57
CA GLU A 450 -21.13 -15.61 -31.00
C GLU A 450 -20.41 -14.25 -31.03
N PRO A 451 -20.50 -13.49 -32.15
CA PRO A 451 -19.95 -12.15 -32.21
C PRO A 451 -20.64 -11.21 -31.22
N TYR A 452 -19.89 -10.30 -30.60
CA TYR A 452 -20.46 -9.26 -29.74
C TYR A 452 -21.37 -8.32 -30.57
N GLU A 453 -22.60 -8.10 -30.11
CA GLU A 453 -23.54 -7.22 -30.78
C GLU A 453 -23.14 -5.75 -30.60
N ARG A 454 -23.01 -5.01 -31.71
CA ARG A 454 -22.61 -3.59 -31.69
C ARG A 454 -23.63 -2.73 -30.93
N PRO A 455 -23.23 -1.98 -29.90
CA PRO A 455 -24.06 -0.93 -29.29
C PRO A 455 -24.20 0.31 -30.20
N ALA A 456 -24.96 0.20 -31.30
CA ALA A 456 -25.01 1.20 -32.38
C ALA A 456 -25.35 2.64 -31.92
N ALA A 457 -26.12 2.78 -30.84
CA ALA A 457 -26.47 4.10 -30.27
C ALA A 457 -25.30 4.82 -29.57
N LYS A 458 -24.19 4.13 -29.28
CA LYS A 458 -23.07 4.65 -28.48
C LYS A 458 -21.75 4.79 -29.24
N MET A 459 -21.67 4.29 -30.47
CA MET A 459 -20.42 4.24 -31.23
C MET A 459 -20.64 4.39 -32.74
N SER A 460 -19.78 5.18 -33.37
CA SER A 460 -19.75 5.37 -34.83
C SER A 460 -19.21 4.14 -35.57
N ASP A 461 -19.38 4.13 -36.89
CA ASP A 461 -18.90 3.03 -37.74
C ASP A 461 -17.38 2.90 -37.71
N GLU A 462 -16.68 4.05 -37.64
CA GLU A 462 -15.23 4.13 -37.57
C GLU A 462 -14.71 3.53 -36.26
N GLU A 463 -15.29 3.92 -35.12
CA GLU A 463 -14.94 3.41 -33.80
C GLU A 463 -15.20 1.90 -33.70
N TRP A 464 -16.36 1.44 -34.21
CA TRP A 464 -16.67 0.01 -34.24
C TRP A 464 -15.75 -0.78 -35.16
N GLY A 465 -15.31 -0.20 -36.29
CA GLY A 465 -14.35 -0.82 -37.19
C GLY A 465 -13.02 -1.15 -36.50
N VAL A 466 -12.61 -0.33 -35.52
CA VAL A 466 -11.47 -0.63 -34.65
C VAL A 466 -11.84 -1.64 -33.58
N ILE A 467 -12.87 -1.38 -32.77
CA ILE A 467 -13.25 -2.22 -31.62
C ILE A 467 -13.51 -3.67 -32.04
N SER A 468 -14.25 -3.89 -33.13
CA SER A 468 -14.58 -5.23 -33.65
C SER A 468 -13.36 -6.07 -34.00
N ARG A 469 -12.25 -5.44 -34.42
CA ARG A 469 -10.97 -6.13 -34.64
C ARG A 469 -10.28 -6.52 -33.35
N LEU A 470 -10.34 -5.67 -32.31
CA LEU A 470 -9.77 -5.98 -30.99
C LEU A 470 -10.49 -7.17 -30.35
N ILE A 471 -11.81 -7.26 -30.51
CA ILE A 471 -12.65 -8.31 -29.91
C ILE A 471 -12.97 -9.47 -30.85
N ALA A 472 -12.25 -9.62 -31.97
CA ALA A 472 -12.53 -10.68 -32.95
C ALA A 472 -12.52 -12.07 -32.29
N VAL A 473 -13.49 -12.93 -32.66
CA VAL A 473 -13.65 -14.28 -32.08
C VAL A 473 -12.40 -15.11 -32.35
N ASP A 474 -11.93 -15.12 -33.60
CA ASP A 474 -10.65 -15.73 -33.98
C ASP A 474 -9.48 -14.87 -33.50
N MET A 475 -8.66 -15.42 -32.60
CA MET A 475 -7.47 -14.76 -32.06
C MET A 475 -6.50 -14.33 -33.16
N ASN A 476 -6.42 -15.05 -34.28
CA ASN A 476 -5.51 -14.69 -35.37
C ASN A 476 -5.93 -13.42 -36.10
N GLN A 477 -7.22 -13.07 -36.07
CA GLN A 477 -7.75 -11.84 -36.66
C GLN A 477 -7.54 -10.61 -35.77
N ARG A 478 -7.23 -10.81 -34.48
CA ARG A 478 -6.92 -9.71 -33.57
C ARG A 478 -5.54 -9.13 -33.91
N PRO A 479 -5.39 -7.79 -33.85
CA PRO A 479 -4.09 -7.16 -34.02
C PRO A 479 -3.10 -7.57 -32.93
N ASP A 480 -1.80 -7.44 -33.21
CA ASP A 480 -0.80 -7.40 -32.13
C ASP A 480 -0.82 -6.05 -31.40
N ILE A 481 -0.06 -5.92 -30.31
CA ILE A 481 -0.10 -4.70 -29.48
C ILE A 481 0.39 -3.44 -30.22
N ASN A 482 1.32 -3.55 -31.17
CA ASN A 482 1.79 -2.40 -31.94
C ASN A 482 0.73 -1.95 -32.96
N GLU A 483 0.07 -2.91 -33.61
CA GLU A 483 -1.07 -2.66 -34.49
C GLU A 483 -2.25 -2.07 -33.71
N THR A 484 -2.54 -2.57 -32.50
CA THR A 484 -3.57 -2.02 -31.61
C THR A 484 -3.28 -0.55 -31.28
N ILE A 485 -2.05 -0.21 -30.94
CA ILE A 485 -1.64 1.18 -30.67
C ILE A 485 -1.87 2.05 -31.93
N ALA A 486 -1.53 1.56 -33.12
CA ALA A 486 -1.75 2.30 -34.36
C ALA A 486 -3.24 2.56 -34.62
N LEU A 487 -4.10 1.57 -34.37
CA LEU A 487 -5.56 1.68 -34.52
C LEU A 487 -6.18 2.64 -33.49
N LEU A 488 -5.77 2.56 -32.23
CA LEU A 488 -6.27 3.49 -31.21
C LEU A 488 -5.80 4.92 -31.47
N ARG A 489 -4.57 5.09 -32.01
CA ARG A 489 -4.04 6.39 -32.38
C ARG A 489 -4.80 7.04 -33.54
N SER A 490 -5.37 6.27 -34.47
CA SER A 490 -6.18 6.86 -35.55
C SER A 490 -7.51 7.46 -35.05
N LEU A 491 -7.99 7.02 -33.88
CA LEU A 491 -9.20 7.55 -33.23
C LEU A 491 -8.89 8.65 -32.21
N ALA A 492 -7.64 8.73 -31.73
CA ALA A 492 -7.24 9.74 -30.77
C ALA A 492 -7.08 11.12 -31.43
N PRO A 493 -7.53 12.20 -30.78
CA PRO A 493 -7.25 13.54 -31.27
C PRO A 493 -5.73 13.80 -31.32
N PRO A 494 -5.25 14.67 -32.22
CA PRO A 494 -3.84 15.04 -32.28
C PRO A 494 -3.34 15.54 -30.92
N ALA A 495 -2.12 15.17 -30.52
CA ALA A 495 -1.52 15.72 -29.32
C ALA A 495 -1.40 17.25 -29.44
N ALA A 496 -1.95 17.97 -28.47
CA ALA A 496 -1.94 19.44 -28.40
C ALA A 496 -0.56 20.01 -28.07
#